data_AF-A0A7V3I6R0-F1
#
_entry.id   AF-A0A7V3I6R0-F1
#
_cell.length_a   1.000
_cell.length_b   1.000
_cell.length_c   1.000
_cell.angle_alpha   90.00
_cell.angle_beta   90.00
_cell.angle_gamma   90.00
#
_symmetry.space_group_name_H-M   'P 1'
#
loop_
_entity.id
_entity.type
_entity.pdbx_description
1 polymer ?
#
loop_
_entity_poly.entity_id
_entity_poly.type
_entity_poly.pdbx_seq_one_letter_code
_entity_poly.pdbx_strand_id
1 'polypeptide(L)'
;WTAGKCMYKLEPVVADGGRLIIYAPHVDEISYTHGKILDEIGYHTRDYFIAQWDRFKHYPWGVIAHSTHVKGIGAYENGVEKPRVEVILATGIPEERCRRVNLGYMDPASVRMEDYAGKEDEGVLYVPKAGEMLYRLRVRG
;
A
#
# COMPACT_ATOMS: atom_id res chain seq x y z
N TRP A 1 -7.98 3.30 -4.69
CA TRP A 1 -7.99 4.73 -4.34
C TRP A 1 -8.38 4.93 -2.88
N THR A 2 -9.67 4.77 -2.54
CA THR A 2 -10.15 4.99 -1.15
C THR A 2 -9.57 3.98 -0.17
N ALA A 3 -9.55 2.69 -0.49
CA ALA A 3 -8.95 1.66 0.37
C ALA A 3 -7.47 1.92 0.73
N GLY A 4 -6.77 2.75 -0.06
CA GLY A 4 -5.42 3.22 0.26
C GLY A 4 -5.30 3.97 1.60
N LYS A 5 -6.42 4.39 2.22
CA LYS A 5 -6.39 4.97 3.58
C LYS A 5 -5.75 4.07 4.62
N CYS A 6 -5.90 2.76 4.47
CA CYS A 6 -5.31 1.79 5.39
C CYS A 6 -3.79 1.99 5.46
N MET A 7 -3.14 2.24 4.32
CA MET A 7 -1.69 2.44 4.28
C MET A 7 -1.26 3.65 5.11
N TYR A 8 -1.71 4.86 4.77
CA TYR A 8 -1.22 6.06 5.46
C TYR A 8 -1.66 6.18 6.92
N LYS A 9 -2.66 5.40 7.37
CA LYS A 9 -3.07 5.36 8.78
C LYS A 9 -2.34 4.31 9.62
N LEU A 10 -1.84 3.26 9.00
CA LEU A 10 -1.22 2.12 9.69
C LEU A 10 0.27 2.00 9.43
N GLU A 11 0.80 2.60 8.36
CA GLU A 11 2.24 2.59 8.08
C GLU A 11 3.10 2.89 9.32
N PRO A 12 2.81 3.90 10.17
CA PRO A 12 3.64 4.21 11.34
C PRO A 12 3.74 3.09 12.37
N VAL A 13 2.81 2.11 12.37
CA VAL A 13 2.81 0.97 13.31
C VAL A 13 3.29 -0.33 12.66
N VAL A 14 3.65 -0.31 11.37
CA VAL A 14 4.28 -1.46 10.70
C VAL A 14 5.79 -1.39 10.91
N ALA A 15 6.38 -2.52 11.32
CA ALA A 15 7.83 -2.68 11.45
C ALA A 15 8.52 -2.56 10.08
N ASP A 16 9.80 -2.17 10.07
CA ASP A 16 10.58 -2.13 8.84
C ASP A 16 10.70 -3.54 8.23
N GLY A 17 10.48 -3.65 6.92
CA GLY A 17 10.35 -4.93 6.21
C GLY A 17 9.03 -5.66 6.46
N GLY A 18 8.11 -5.06 7.22
CA GLY A 18 6.80 -5.62 7.51
C GLY A 18 5.83 -5.57 6.32
N ARG A 19 4.68 -6.22 6.51
CA ARG A 19 3.62 -6.34 5.50
C ARG A 19 2.35 -5.66 6.00
N LEU A 20 1.68 -4.92 5.11
CA LEU A 20 0.35 -4.37 5.33
C LEU A 20 -0.61 -4.98 4.31
N ILE A 21 -1.54 -5.79 4.80
CA ILE A 21 -2.56 -6.44 3.97
C ILE A 21 -3.84 -5.61 4.02
N ILE A 22 -4.28 -5.11 2.86
CA ILE A 22 -5.55 -4.43 2.70
C ILE A 22 -6.59 -5.46 2.29
N TYR A 23 -7.36 -5.95 3.26
CA TYR A 23 -8.47 -6.85 3.01
C TYR A 23 -9.75 -6.08 2.68
N ALA A 24 -10.19 -6.21 1.41
CA ALA A 24 -11.43 -5.63 0.91
C ALA A 24 -11.94 -6.48 -0.29
N PRO A 25 -12.55 -7.65 -0.04
CA PRO A 25 -12.91 -8.62 -1.09
C PRO A 25 -13.88 -8.06 -2.14
N HIS A 26 -14.66 -7.04 -1.78
CA HIS A 26 -15.63 -6.37 -2.64
C HIS A 26 -15.01 -5.29 -3.55
N VAL A 27 -13.73 -4.95 -3.35
CA VAL A 27 -13.03 -3.97 -4.21
C VAL A 27 -12.46 -4.70 -5.41
N ASP A 28 -12.92 -4.34 -6.60
CA ASP A 28 -12.54 -4.94 -7.88
C ASP A 28 -11.71 -4.01 -8.78
N GLU A 29 -11.57 -2.74 -8.40
CA GLU A 29 -10.91 -1.71 -9.18
C GLU A 29 -10.01 -0.82 -8.30
N ILE A 30 -8.84 -0.45 -8.83
CA ILE A 30 -7.91 0.49 -8.21
C ILE A 30 -8.54 1.89 -8.19
N SER A 31 -9.01 2.37 -9.33
CA SER A 31 -9.71 3.65 -9.44
C SER A 31 -10.45 3.77 -10.76
N TYR A 32 -11.75 4.02 -10.71
CA TYR A 32 -12.55 4.29 -11.91
C TYR A 32 -12.12 5.54 -12.67
N THR A 33 -11.53 6.53 -11.97
CA THR A 33 -11.12 7.82 -12.57
C THR A 33 -9.65 7.83 -12.96
N HIS A 34 -8.78 7.26 -12.13
CA HIS A 34 -7.32 7.38 -12.27
C HIS A 34 -6.63 6.06 -12.57
N GLY A 35 -7.38 4.96 -12.73
CA GLY A 35 -6.85 3.61 -12.91
C GLY A 35 -5.88 3.51 -14.08
N LYS A 36 -6.21 4.09 -15.24
CA LYS A 36 -5.33 4.09 -16.43
C LYS A 36 -3.97 4.71 -16.16
N ILE A 37 -3.93 5.87 -15.50
CA ILE A 37 -2.68 6.54 -15.15
C ILE A 37 -1.89 5.68 -14.15
N LEU A 38 -2.56 5.08 -13.16
CA LEU A 38 -1.92 4.19 -12.18
C LEU A 38 -1.41 2.88 -12.82
N ASP A 39 -2.07 2.38 -13.86
CA ASP A 39 -1.61 1.25 -14.66
C ASP A 39 -0.32 1.60 -15.43
N GLU A 40 -0.10 2.87 -15.78
CA GLU A 40 1.12 3.35 -16.45
C GLU A 40 2.27 3.67 -15.48
N ILE A 41 1.98 4.38 -14.39
CA ILE A 41 3.01 4.90 -13.48
C ILE A 41 3.31 3.97 -12.31
N GLY A 42 2.40 3.06 -11.97
CA GLY A 42 2.50 2.16 -10.82
C GLY A 42 2.41 2.86 -9.46
N TYR A 43 2.59 2.07 -8.40
CA TYR A 43 2.72 2.53 -7.02
C TYR A 43 4.18 2.51 -6.58
N HIS A 44 4.76 3.70 -6.41
CA HIS A 44 6.16 3.85 -6.00
C HIS A 44 6.34 4.85 -4.86
N THR A 45 7.46 4.73 -4.16
CA THR A 45 7.95 5.65 -3.13
C THR A 45 8.16 7.04 -3.73
N ARG A 46 8.16 8.07 -2.87
CA ARG A 46 8.46 9.44 -3.31
C ARG A 46 9.81 9.53 -4.01
N ASP A 47 10.82 8.90 -3.46
CA ASP A 47 12.21 9.00 -3.94
C ASP A 47 12.36 8.40 -5.33
N TYR A 48 11.63 7.32 -5.64
CA TYR A 48 11.56 6.76 -6.99
C TYR A 48 11.09 7.79 -8.03
N PHE A 49 10.02 8.54 -7.73
CA PHE A 49 9.52 9.56 -8.67
C PHE A 49 10.47 10.75 -8.81
N ILE A 50 10.99 11.27 -7.70
CA ILE A 50 11.83 12.48 -7.70
C ILE A 50 13.18 12.23 -8.38
N ALA A 51 13.78 11.05 -8.20
CA ALA A 51 15.05 10.70 -8.83
C ALA A 51 15.01 10.67 -10.37
N GLN A 52 13.82 10.65 -10.96
CA GLN A 52 13.59 10.58 -12.40
C GLN A 52 12.43 11.51 -12.80
N TRP A 53 12.40 12.69 -12.20
CA TRP A 53 11.27 13.61 -12.27
C TRP A 53 10.86 14.01 -13.70
N ASP A 54 11.81 14.13 -14.63
CA ASP A 54 11.51 14.43 -16.03
C ASP A 54 10.57 13.43 -16.69
N ARG A 55 10.63 12.15 -16.26
CA ARG A 55 9.75 11.08 -16.73
C ARG A 55 8.33 11.19 -16.18
N PHE A 56 8.10 11.88 -15.05
CA PHE A 56 6.82 11.85 -14.36
C PHE A 56 6.12 13.19 -14.23
N LYS A 57 6.84 14.31 -14.38
CA LYS A 57 6.31 15.67 -14.17
C LYS A 57 5.09 16.05 -15.01
N HIS A 58 4.83 15.32 -16.09
CA HIS A 58 3.71 15.53 -17.01
C HIS A 58 2.42 14.80 -16.61
N TYR A 59 2.48 13.85 -15.67
CA TYR A 59 1.29 13.21 -15.11
C TYR A 59 0.62 14.10 -14.05
N PRO A 60 -0.67 13.93 -13.74
CA PRO A 60 -1.33 14.69 -12.69
C PRO A 60 -0.68 14.43 -11.32
N TRP A 61 -0.16 15.49 -10.68
CA TRP A 61 0.60 15.36 -9.43
C TRP A 61 -0.22 14.79 -8.27
N GLY A 62 -1.54 14.98 -8.27
CA GLY A 62 -2.42 14.36 -7.28
C GLY A 62 -2.44 12.82 -7.37
N VAL A 63 -2.28 12.26 -8.57
CA VAL A 63 -2.21 10.80 -8.79
C VAL A 63 -0.84 10.27 -8.36
N ILE A 64 0.24 11.01 -8.66
CA ILE A 64 1.59 10.69 -8.17
C ILE A 64 1.63 10.72 -6.64
N ALA A 65 1.08 11.77 -6.02
CA ALA A 65 1.00 11.89 -4.57
C ALA A 65 0.23 10.71 -3.97
N HIS A 66 -0.93 10.34 -4.54
CA HIS A 66 -1.66 9.15 -4.11
C HIS A 66 -0.82 7.87 -4.21
N SER A 67 -0.11 7.68 -5.32
CA SER A 67 0.81 6.55 -5.47
C SER A 67 1.82 6.50 -4.34
N THR A 68 2.48 7.62 -4.03
CA THR A 68 3.50 7.66 -2.96
C THR A 68 2.93 7.38 -1.58
N HIS A 69 1.73 7.89 -1.29
CA HIS A 69 1.06 7.64 0.00
C HIS A 69 0.65 6.17 0.18
N VAL A 70 0.34 5.47 -0.91
CA VAL A 70 -0.03 4.05 -0.84
C VAL A 70 1.19 3.13 -0.89
N LYS A 71 2.29 3.51 -1.54
CA LYS A 71 3.52 2.71 -1.47
C LYS A 71 4.24 2.88 -0.12
N GLY A 72 4.14 4.06 0.46
CA GLY A 72 4.77 4.41 1.73
C GLY A 72 6.16 4.99 1.60
N ILE A 73 6.80 5.13 2.76
CA ILE A 73 8.18 5.54 2.95
C ILE A 73 9.09 4.47 2.34
N GLY A 74 10.18 4.93 1.75
CA GLY A 74 11.24 4.08 1.23
C GLY A 74 12.28 4.93 0.51
N ALA A 75 13.30 4.26 0.00
CA ALA A 75 14.40 4.91 -0.71
C ALA A 75 14.45 4.45 -2.17
N TYR A 76 15.10 5.24 -3.00
CA TYR A 76 15.49 4.84 -4.34
C TYR A 76 16.98 5.12 -4.53
N GLU A 77 17.78 4.06 -4.60
CA GLU A 77 19.24 4.14 -4.59
C GLU A 77 19.80 3.26 -5.71
N ASN A 78 20.74 3.79 -6.49
CA ASN A 78 21.44 3.05 -7.55
C ASN A 78 20.48 2.37 -8.55
N GLY A 79 19.34 3.00 -8.85
CA GLY A 79 18.35 2.45 -9.77
C GLY A 79 17.36 1.45 -9.17
N VAL A 80 17.45 1.19 -7.86
CA VAL A 80 16.63 0.18 -7.17
C VAL A 80 15.77 0.84 -6.10
N GLU A 81 14.47 0.56 -6.15
CA GLU A 81 13.51 0.98 -5.14
C GLU A 81 13.55 0.04 -3.93
N LYS A 82 13.56 0.62 -2.73
CA LYS A 82 13.55 -0.08 -1.43
C LYS A 82 12.40 0.46 -0.57
N PRO A 83 11.17 -0.04 -0.73
CA PRO A 83 10.05 0.32 0.14
C PRO A 83 10.32 -0.15 1.57
N ARG A 84 9.90 0.63 2.57
CA ARG A 84 10.02 0.26 3.99
C ARG A 84 9.08 -0.88 4.36
N VAL A 85 7.91 -0.93 3.71
CA VAL A 85 6.88 -1.95 3.95
C VAL A 85 6.37 -2.49 2.62
N GLU A 86 5.91 -3.73 2.64
CA GLU A 86 5.20 -4.34 1.52
C GLU A 86 3.69 -4.12 1.68
N VAL A 87 3.06 -3.58 0.65
CA VAL A 87 1.60 -3.36 0.61
C VAL A 87 0.97 -4.42 -0.26
N ILE A 88 0.05 -5.20 0.33
CA ILE A 88 -0.58 -6.36 -0.28
C ILE A 88 -2.08 -6.11 -0.39
N LEU A 89 -2.65 -6.32 -1.58
CA LEU A 89 -4.08 -6.22 -1.81
C LEU A 89 -4.73 -7.60 -1.70
N ALA A 90 -5.53 -7.81 -0.66
CA ALA A 90 -6.45 -8.94 -0.55
C ALA A 90 -7.85 -8.49 -0.99
N THR A 91 -8.02 -8.39 -2.31
CA THR A 91 -9.19 -7.76 -2.97
C THR A 91 -9.61 -8.54 -4.21
N GLY A 92 -10.73 -8.16 -4.82
CA GLY A 92 -11.17 -8.68 -6.12
C GLY A 92 -10.38 -8.14 -7.32
N ILE A 93 -9.44 -7.21 -7.14
CA ILE A 93 -8.54 -6.75 -8.21
C ILE A 93 -7.66 -7.93 -8.67
N PRO A 94 -7.56 -8.23 -9.98
CA PRO A 94 -6.75 -9.34 -10.47
C PRO A 94 -5.27 -9.25 -10.06
N GLU A 95 -4.68 -10.39 -9.70
CA GLU A 95 -3.27 -10.49 -9.28
C GLU A 95 -2.31 -9.84 -10.30
N GLU A 96 -2.50 -10.11 -11.59
CA GLU A 96 -1.68 -9.56 -12.67
C GLU A 96 -1.67 -8.02 -12.62
N ARG A 97 -2.83 -7.42 -12.35
CA ARG A 97 -2.97 -5.96 -12.28
C ARG A 97 -2.28 -5.41 -11.03
N CYS A 98 -2.43 -6.06 -9.89
CA CYS A 98 -1.71 -5.67 -8.66
C CYS A 98 -0.19 -5.66 -8.89
N ARG A 99 0.34 -6.73 -9.49
CA ARG A 99 1.77 -6.84 -9.82
C ARG A 99 2.22 -5.78 -10.82
N ARG A 100 1.42 -5.53 -11.87
CA ARG A 100 1.69 -4.48 -12.87
C ARG A 100 1.87 -3.12 -12.23
N VAL A 101 1.05 -2.79 -11.23
CA VAL A 101 1.13 -1.52 -10.51
C VAL A 101 2.07 -1.55 -9.31
N ASN A 102 2.98 -2.52 -9.20
CA ASN A 102 3.97 -2.64 -8.12
C ASN A 102 3.35 -2.77 -6.71
N LEU A 103 2.27 -3.54 -6.58
CA LEU A 103 1.67 -3.94 -5.31
C LEU A 103 1.64 -5.47 -5.18
N GLY A 104 1.68 -5.93 -3.93
CA GLY A 104 1.47 -7.34 -3.62
C GLY A 104 0.01 -7.75 -3.82
N TYR A 105 -0.20 -9.05 -3.98
CA TYR A 105 -1.53 -9.65 -4.07
C TYR A 105 -1.66 -10.80 -3.08
N MET A 106 -2.86 -10.97 -2.55
CA MET A 106 -3.26 -12.14 -1.79
C MET A 106 -4.70 -12.48 -2.19
N ASP A 107 -4.99 -13.77 -2.39
CA ASP A 107 -6.36 -14.18 -2.71
C ASP A 107 -7.27 -13.87 -1.50
N PRO A 108 -8.28 -12.99 -1.63
CA PRO A 108 -9.16 -12.67 -0.52
C PRO A 108 -9.94 -13.90 -0.01
N ALA A 109 -10.21 -14.91 -0.85
CA ALA A 109 -10.92 -16.12 -0.42
C ALA A 109 -10.05 -17.01 0.49
N SER A 110 -8.72 -16.83 0.44
CA SER A 110 -7.77 -17.55 1.31
C SER A 110 -7.61 -16.90 2.69
N VAL A 111 -8.10 -15.67 2.88
CA VAL A 111 -7.95 -14.91 4.12
C VAL A 111 -9.01 -15.31 5.13
N ARG A 112 -8.58 -15.87 6.26
CA ARG A 112 -9.42 -16.14 7.42
C ARG A 112 -9.07 -15.17 8.54
N MET A 113 -10.05 -14.48 9.10
CA MET A 113 -9.80 -13.44 10.10
C MET A 113 -9.22 -14.00 11.40
N GLU A 114 -9.57 -15.24 11.73
CA GLU A 114 -9.06 -15.92 12.91
C GLU A 114 -7.55 -16.17 12.83
N ASP A 115 -6.98 -16.21 11.62
CA ASP A 115 -5.55 -16.38 11.42
C ASP A 115 -4.74 -15.12 11.81
N TYR A 116 -5.39 -13.97 12.01
CA TYR A 116 -4.77 -12.67 12.32
C TYR A 116 -5.23 -12.05 13.65
N ALA A 117 -6.45 -12.33 14.10
CA ALA A 117 -6.99 -11.72 15.32
C ALA A 117 -6.33 -12.28 16.60
N GLY A 118 -6.01 -11.42 17.57
CA GLY A 118 -5.48 -11.82 18.88
C GLY A 118 -4.04 -12.32 18.85
N LYS A 119 -3.27 -11.96 17.82
CA LYS A 119 -1.88 -12.38 17.59
C LYS A 119 -0.89 -11.22 17.71
N GLU A 120 -1.22 -10.22 18.51
CA GLU A 120 -0.38 -9.04 18.72
C GLU A 120 0.99 -9.42 19.31
N ASP A 121 1.03 -10.43 20.19
CA ASP A 121 2.28 -10.97 20.76
C ASP A 121 3.15 -11.70 19.73
N GLU A 122 2.57 -12.11 18.60
CA GLU A 122 3.27 -12.68 17.44
C GLU A 122 3.63 -11.61 16.39
N GLY A 123 3.37 -10.33 16.69
CA GLY A 123 3.67 -9.20 15.79
C GLY A 123 2.60 -8.96 14.71
N VAL A 124 1.40 -9.53 14.86
CA VAL A 124 0.29 -9.33 13.92
C VAL A 124 -0.76 -8.41 14.55
N LEU A 125 -1.05 -7.30 13.88
CA LEU A 125 -2.10 -6.37 14.28
C LEU A 125 -3.28 -6.47 13.32
N TYR A 126 -4.43 -6.94 13.82
CA TYR A 126 -5.68 -6.93 13.06
C TYR A 126 -6.50 -5.66 13.35
N VAL A 127 -6.84 -4.91 12.31
CA VAL A 127 -7.60 -3.65 12.43
C VAL A 127 -8.91 -3.75 11.64
N PRO A 128 -10.06 -4.04 12.29
CA PRO A 128 -11.35 -3.99 11.62
C PRO A 128 -11.68 -2.55 11.24
N LYS A 129 -12.29 -2.31 10.08
CA LYS A 129 -12.66 -0.95 9.60
C LYS A 129 -11.49 0.05 9.57
N ALA A 130 -10.30 -0.42 9.18
CA ALA A 130 -9.04 0.35 9.17
C ALA A 130 -9.09 1.70 8.41
N GLY A 131 -10.01 1.90 7.47
CA GLY A 131 -10.19 3.17 6.78
C GLY A 131 -10.63 4.33 7.69
N GLU A 132 -11.23 4.03 8.85
CA GLU A 132 -11.84 5.00 9.76
C GLU A 132 -10.94 5.35 10.95
N MET A 133 -10.05 4.45 11.38
CA MET A 133 -9.22 4.60 12.58
C MET A 133 -7.75 4.94 12.28
N LEU A 134 -7.17 5.89 13.02
CA LEU A 134 -5.77 6.31 12.89
C LEU A 134 -4.92 5.75 14.04
N TYR A 135 -3.76 5.16 13.75
CA TYR A 135 -2.88 4.54 14.75
C TYR A 135 -1.56 5.30 14.89
N ARG A 136 -1.01 5.31 16.10
CA ARG A 136 0.31 5.87 16.42
C ARG A 136 1.02 4.96 17.41
N LEU A 137 2.28 4.63 17.16
CA LEU A 137 3.10 3.91 18.14
C LEU A 137 3.24 4.76 19.41
N ARG A 138 2.94 4.14 20.56
CA ARG A 138 3.25 4.73 21.86
C ARG A 138 4.73 4.53 22.14
N VAL A 139 5.49 5.61 22.13
CA VAL A 139 6.89 5.58 22.57
C VAL A 139 6.89 5.22 24.06
N ARG A 140 7.47 4.07 24.42
CA ARG A 140 7.80 3.77 25.81
C ARG A 140 9.07 4.58 26.13
N GLY A 141 8.93 5.54 27.05
CA GLY A 141 10.07 6.22 27.68
C GLY A 141 10.69 5.36 28.76
#